data_AF-A0A0D3RSC1-F1
#
_entry.id   AF-A0A0D3RSC1-F1
#
_cell.length_a   1.000
_cell.length_b   1.000
_cell.length_c   1.000
_cell.angle_alpha   90.00
_cell.angle_beta   90.00
_cell.angle_gamma   90.00
#
_symmetry.space_group_name_H-M   'P 1'
#
loop_
_entity.id
_entity.type
_entity.pdbx_description
1 polymer ?
#
loop_
_entity_poly.entity_id
_entity_poly.type
_entity_poly.pdbx_seq_one_letter_code
_entity_poly.pdbx_strand_id
1 'polypeptide(L)'
;MEERKFVALKKEEYAIKEFVKNYLGKGKVSKVQIEYTPVGEKVIMFTSKPGLIIGRGGEKINSLTNVLKKKFKFENPHIEIQEITNPNLDAQSVADEIAMNIESKGSLKFKIISYRLLKQIVDAGALGVELQLSGKLPSARARTWRFTKGYLKKVGDSSKVVDKAISIAQTKMGSIGIQVSILHPDAKIHDKIDLTPKQIKVEEN
;
A
#
# COMPACT_ATOMS: atom_id res chain seq x y z
N MET A 1 13.53 31.27 -4.24
CA MET A 1 12.06 31.38 -4.43
C MET A 1 11.45 30.09 -4.95
N GLU A 2 12.16 29.34 -5.82
CA GLU A 2 11.70 28.07 -6.39
C GLU A 2 11.53 26.95 -5.36
N GLU A 3 12.46 26.80 -4.41
CA GLU A 3 12.35 25.78 -3.36
C GLU A 3 11.08 25.92 -2.52
N ARG A 4 10.70 27.16 -2.18
CA ARG A 4 9.46 27.43 -1.41
C ARG A 4 8.21 27.04 -2.22
N LYS A 5 8.21 27.30 -3.54
CA LYS A 5 7.12 26.88 -4.43
C LYS A 5 7.06 25.36 -4.56
N PHE A 6 8.22 24.71 -4.68
CA PHE A 6 8.32 23.24 -4.75
C PHE A 6 7.76 22.58 -3.48
N VAL A 7 8.16 23.06 -2.30
CA VAL A 7 7.68 22.55 -1.01
C VAL A 7 6.17 22.79 -0.86
N ALA A 8 5.66 23.95 -1.25
CA ALA A 8 4.23 24.25 -1.21
C ALA A 8 3.43 23.27 -2.10
N LEU A 9 3.86 23.07 -3.34
CA LEU A 9 3.23 22.15 -4.28
C LEU A 9 3.23 20.71 -3.75
N LYS A 10 4.35 20.25 -3.18
CA LYS A 10 4.43 18.91 -2.58
C LYS A 10 3.54 18.74 -1.35
N LYS A 11 3.37 19.80 -0.55
CA LYS A 11 2.46 19.80 0.60
C LYS A 11 1.00 19.66 0.14
N GLU A 12 0.62 20.37 -0.90
CA GLU A 12 -0.72 20.25 -1.51
C GLU A 12 -0.94 18.85 -2.10
N GLU A 13 0.04 18.34 -2.85
CA GLU A 13 0.00 16.99 -3.43
C GLU A 13 -0.22 15.93 -2.33
N TYR A 14 0.50 16.03 -1.21
CA TYR A 14 0.33 15.13 -0.07
C TYR A 14 -1.08 15.24 0.56
N ALA A 15 -1.57 16.46 0.77
CA ALA A 15 -2.90 16.70 1.34
C ALA A 15 -4.02 16.13 0.45
N ILE A 16 -3.86 16.20 -0.88
CA ILE A 16 -4.80 15.60 -1.83
C ILE A 16 -4.76 14.08 -1.74
N LYS A 17 -3.57 13.46 -1.71
CA LYS A 17 -3.43 12.00 -1.58
C LYS A 17 -4.09 11.48 -0.30
N GLU A 18 -3.85 12.16 0.83
CA GLU A 18 -4.46 11.81 2.11
C GLU A 18 -5.99 11.98 2.07
N PHE A 19 -6.47 13.07 1.47
CA PHE A 19 -7.89 13.31 1.32
C PHE A 19 -8.58 12.23 0.49
N VAL A 20 -8.02 11.86 -0.66
CA VAL A 20 -8.57 10.82 -1.55
C VAL A 20 -8.62 9.48 -0.84
N LYS A 21 -7.55 9.09 -0.13
CA LYS A 21 -7.52 7.86 0.67
C LYS A 21 -8.61 7.84 1.74
N ASN A 22 -8.77 8.94 2.48
CA ASN A 22 -9.79 9.04 3.53
C ASN A 22 -11.22 9.08 2.97
N TYR A 23 -11.44 9.74 1.82
CA TYR A 23 -12.75 9.86 1.19
C TYR A 23 -13.27 8.52 0.63
N LEU A 24 -12.40 7.75 -0.02
CA LEU A 24 -12.77 6.45 -0.58
C LEU A 24 -12.87 5.38 0.51
N GLY A 25 -12.07 5.51 1.58
CA GLY A 25 -12.01 4.59 2.70
C GLY A 25 -10.98 3.49 2.48
N LYS A 26 -10.72 2.74 3.56
CA LYS A 26 -9.70 1.69 3.62
C LYS A 26 -9.91 0.63 2.53
N GLY A 27 -8.83 0.05 2.01
CA GLY A 27 -8.87 -1.14 1.16
C GLY A 27 -9.42 -0.91 -0.25
N LYS A 28 -9.63 0.35 -0.64
CA LYS A 28 -10.06 0.70 -2.01
C LYS A 28 -8.94 1.30 -2.85
N VAL A 29 -7.96 1.97 -2.25
CA VAL A 29 -6.88 2.63 -2.98
C VAL A 29 -5.55 2.31 -2.32
N SER A 30 -4.61 1.75 -3.09
CA SER A 30 -3.24 1.55 -2.62
C SER A 30 -2.45 2.87 -2.74
N LYS A 31 -2.36 3.37 -3.98
CA LYS A 31 -1.51 4.49 -4.35
C LYS A 31 -2.31 5.51 -5.15
N VAL A 32 -1.96 6.78 -4.96
CA VAL A 32 -2.49 7.90 -5.72
C VAL A 32 -1.29 8.68 -6.27
N GLN A 33 -1.29 8.92 -7.58
CA GLN A 33 -0.34 9.75 -8.28
C GLN A 33 -1.07 10.93 -8.91
N ILE A 34 -0.41 12.09 -8.92
CA ILE A 34 -0.96 13.32 -9.49
C ILE A 34 0.06 13.79 -10.51
N GLU A 35 -0.40 13.93 -11.75
CA GLU A 35 0.39 14.45 -12.87
C GLU A 35 -0.24 15.77 -13.30
N TYR A 36 0.58 16.81 -13.38
CA TYR A 36 0.13 18.12 -13.85
C TYR A 36 0.38 18.21 -15.35
N THR A 37 -0.68 18.27 -16.14
CA THR A 37 -0.61 18.47 -17.58
C THR A 37 -1.08 19.88 -17.94
N PRO A 38 -0.67 20.45 -19.09
CA PRO A 38 -1.14 21.76 -19.52
C PRO A 38 -2.66 21.87 -19.71
N VAL A 39 -3.35 20.73 -19.90
CA VAL A 39 -4.81 20.64 -20.12
C VAL A 39 -5.57 20.52 -18.79
N GLY A 40 -4.89 20.09 -17.72
CA GLY A 40 -5.48 19.85 -16.42
C GLY A 40 -4.70 18.86 -15.57
N GLU A 41 -5.19 18.64 -14.36
CA GLU A 41 -4.57 17.73 -13.39
C GLU A 41 -5.08 16.30 -13.57
N LYS A 42 -4.17 15.37 -13.80
CA LYS A 42 -4.49 13.96 -13.94
C LYS A 42 -4.22 13.23 -12.62
N VAL A 43 -5.26 12.71 -12.00
CA VAL A 43 -5.20 11.94 -10.75
C VAL A 43 -5.32 10.46 -11.08
N ILE A 44 -4.21 9.74 -11.00
CA ILE A 44 -4.11 8.30 -11.26
C ILE A 44 -4.24 7.55 -9.93
N MET A 45 -5.27 6.72 -9.80
CA MET A 45 -5.52 5.90 -8.62
C MET A 45 -5.29 4.43 -8.91
N PHE A 46 -4.48 3.78 -8.08
CA PHE A 46 -4.21 2.36 -8.16
C PHE A 46 -5.14 1.60 -7.20
N THR A 47 -5.91 0.65 -7.74
CA THR A 47 -6.91 -0.09 -6.98
C THR A 47 -6.99 -1.56 -7.40
N SER A 48 -7.31 -2.44 -6.46
CA SER A 48 -7.65 -3.83 -6.74
C SER A 48 -9.13 -4.03 -7.09
N LYS A 49 -9.98 -3.02 -6.87
CA LYS A 49 -11.45 -3.10 -7.02
C LYS A 49 -12.00 -1.85 -7.69
N PRO A 50 -11.78 -1.66 -9.00
CA PRO A 50 -12.18 -0.46 -9.73
C PRO A 50 -13.69 -0.19 -9.65
N GLY A 51 -14.52 -1.23 -9.70
CA GLY A 51 -15.98 -1.10 -9.63
C GLY A 51 -16.49 -0.39 -8.37
N LEU A 52 -15.82 -0.54 -7.22
CA LEU A 52 -16.22 0.13 -5.98
C LEU A 52 -15.89 1.63 -5.97
N ILE A 53 -14.91 2.06 -6.78
CA ILE A 53 -14.53 3.47 -6.92
C ILE A 53 -15.42 4.18 -7.94
N ILE A 54 -15.78 3.50 -9.03
CA ILE A 54 -16.69 4.03 -10.06
C ILE A 54 -18.09 4.27 -9.46
N GLY A 55 -18.58 3.33 -8.66
CA GLY A 55 -19.94 3.38 -8.10
C GLY A 55 -21.01 3.02 -9.13
N ARG A 56 -22.28 3.17 -8.77
CA ARG A 56 -23.41 2.89 -9.69
C ARG A 56 -23.48 4.02 -10.72
N GLY A 57 -23.29 3.70 -12.00
CA GLY A 57 -23.38 4.67 -13.10
C GLY A 57 -22.34 5.81 -13.04
N GLY A 58 -21.21 5.63 -12.36
CA GLY A 58 -20.15 6.66 -12.27
C GLY A 58 -20.41 7.77 -11.24
N GLU A 59 -21.48 7.67 -10.44
CA GLU A 59 -21.87 8.70 -9.46
C GLU A 59 -20.73 9.04 -8.48
N LYS A 60 -19.96 8.03 -8.05
CA LYS A 60 -18.91 8.18 -7.05
C LYS A 60 -17.69 8.92 -7.62
N ILE A 61 -17.31 8.63 -8.87
CA ILE A 61 -16.26 9.36 -9.60
C ILE A 61 -16.69 10.81 -9.81
N ASN A 62 -17.92 11.04 -10.30
CA ASN A 62 -18.42 12.40 -10.52
C ASN A 62 -18.43 13.22 -9.22
N SER A 63 -18.84 12.59 -8.12
CA SER A 63 -18.78 13.19 -6.78
C SER A 63 -17.36 13.53 -6.35
N LEU A 64 -16.40 12.61 -6.57
CA LEU A 64 -14.99 12.83 -6.24
C LEU A 64 -14.40 13.99 -7.07
N THR A 65 -14.66 14.02 -8.37
CA THR A 65 -14.24 15.11 -9.28
C THR A 65 -14.77 16.46 -8.78
N ASN A 66 -16.05 16.54 -8.41
CA ASN A 66 -16.67 17.77 -7.90
C ASN A 66 -16.05 18.22 -6.58
N VAL A 67 -15.75 17.29 -5.68
CA VAL A 67 -15.12 17.61 -4.39
C VAL A 67 -13.68 18.08 -4.59
N LEU A 68 -12.93 17.47 -5.51
CA LEU A 68 -11.57 17.90 -5.84
C LEU A 68 -11.56 19.32 -6.45
N LYS A 69 -12.47 19.62 -7.39
CA LYS A 69 -12.66 20.97 -7.95
C LYS A 69 -12.95 22.00 -6.85
N LYS A 70 -13.91 21.72 -5.95
CA LYS A 70 -14.33 22.66 -4.91
C LYS A 70 -13.28 22.89 -3.84
N LYS A 71 -12.63 21.83 -3.36
CA LYS A 71 -11.76 21.88 -2.18
C LYS A 71 -10.32 22.29 -2.52
N PHE A 72 -9.81 21.83 -3.65
CA PHE A 72 -8.42 22.05 -4.07
C PHE A 72 -8.29 23.00 -5.26
N LYS A 73 -9.41 23.57 -5.74
CA LYS A 73 -9.46 24.55 -6.84
C LYS A 73 -8.79 24.07 -8.13
N PHE A 74 -8.85 22.76 -8.41
CA PHE A 74 -8.42 22.25 -9.71
C PHE A 74 -9.29 22.81 -10.82
N GLU A 75 -8.66 23.25 -11.90
CA GLU A 75 -9.36 23.79 -13.07
C GLU A 75 -10.08 22.65 -13.80
N ASN A 76 -9.39 21.54 -14.04
CA ASN A 76 -9.95 20.40 -14.75
C ASN A 76 -9.33 19.06 -14.31
N PRO A 77 -9.76 18.50 -13.15
CA PRO A 77 -9.29 17.20 -12.69
C PRO A 77 -9.83 16.06 -13.55
N HIS A 78 -8.92 15.24 -14.06
CA HIS A 78 -9.20 13.99 -14.75
C HIS A 78 -8.77 12.81 -13.88
N ILE A 79 -9.73 11.95 -13.54
CA ILE A 79 -9.50 10.81 -12.66
C ILE A 79 -9.32 9.56 -13.53
N GLU A 80 -8.13 8.97 -13.47
CA GLU A 80 -7.83 7.69 -14.12
C GLU A 80 -7.69 6.60 -13.05
N ILE A 81 -8.26 5.42 -13.32
CA ILE A 81 -8.18 4.28 -12.43
C ILE A 81 -7.32 3.21 -13.10
N GLN A 82 -6.25 2.82 -12.43
CA GLN A 82 -5.38 1.73 -12.85
C GLN A 82 -5.57 0.53 -11.91
N GLU A 83 -5.72 -0.64 -12.51
CA GLU A 83 -5.92 -1.88 -11.77
C GLU A 83 -4.56 -2.46 -11.31
N ILE A 84 -4.52 -2.93 -10.07
CA ILE A 84 -3.36 -3.63 -9.51
C ILE A 84 -3.48 -5.11 -9.86
N THR A 85 -2.51 -5.65 -10.61
CA THR A 85 -2.52 -7.05 -11.06
C THR A 85 -2.61 -8.04 -9.90
N ASN A 86 -1.78 -7.86 -8.86
CA ASN A 86 -1.69 -8.75 -7.71
C ASN A 86 -1.83 -7.97 -6.38
N PRO A 87 -3.02 -7.90 -5.79
CA PRO A 87 -3.24 -7.14 -4.56
C PRO A 87 -2.50 -7.70 -3.35
N ASN A 88 -2.16 -9.00 -3.35
CA ASN A 88 -1.42 -9.65 -2.27
C ASN A 88 0.07 -9.27 -2.23
N LEU A 89 0.60 -8.68 -3.31
CA LEU A 89 1.99 -8.20 -3.36
C LEU A 89 2.11 -6.72 -2.99
N ASP A 90 0.98 -6.01 -2.88
CA ASP A 90 0.90 -4.60 -2.53
C ASP A 90 0.73 -4.43 -1.02
N ALA A 91 1.69 -3.76 -0.35
CA ALA A 91 1.70 -3.70 1.11
C ALA A 91 0.50 -2.92 1.67
N GLN A 92 0.04 -1.87 0.98
CA GLN A 92 -1.08 -1.04 1.44
C GLN A 92 -2.40 -1.81 1.39
N SER A 93 -2.66 -2.51 0.30
CA SER A 93 -3.87 -3.33 0.11
C SER A 93 -3.95 -4.42 1.18
N VAL A 94 -2.83 -5.10 1.44
CA VAL A 94 -2.72 -6.12 2.50
C VAL A 94 -2.94 -5.51 3.89
N ALA A 95 -2.32 -4.37 4.20
CA ALA A 95 -2.47 -3.71 5.50
C ALA A 95 -3.93 -3.32 5.78
N ASP A 96 -4.61 -2.79 4.76
CA ASP A 96 -6.03 -2.42 4.85
C ASP A 96 -6.93 -3.64 4.96
N GLU A 97 -6.62 -4.74 4.26
CA GLU A 97 -7.36 -5.98 4.39
C GLU A 97 -7.26 -6.57 5.81
N ILE A 98 -6.08 -6.55 6.42
CA ILE A 98 -5.91 -6.94 7.83
C ILE A 98 -6.76 -6.03 8.72
N ALA A 99 -6.75 -4.72 8.46
CA ALA A 99 -7.51 -3.75 9.26
C ALA A 99 -9.00 -4.05 9.21
N MET A 100 -9.57 -4.19 8.02
CA MET A 100 -10.97 -4.51 7.81
C MET A 100 -11.37 -5.84 8.44
N ASN A 101 -10.53 -6.86 8.33
CA ASN A 101 -10.79 -8.16 8.93
C ASN A 101 -10.80 -8.09 10.46
N ILE A 102 -9.91 -7.32 11.08
CA ILE A 102 -9.87 -7.12 12.54
C ILE A 102 -11.09 -6.31 13.01
N GLU A 103 -11.47 -5.26 12.27
CA GLU A 103 -12.66 -4.46 12.56
C GLU A 103 -13.95 -5.29 12.50
N SER A 104 -14.07 -6.16 11.49
CA SER A 104 -15.26 -6.99 11.29
C SER A 104 -15.32 -8.23 12.20
N LYS A 105 -14.22 -8.99 12.32
CA LYS A 105 -14.20 -10.31 13.00
C LYS A 105 -13.73 -10.25 14.46
N GLY A 106 -13.32 -9.07 14.92
CA GLY A 106 -12.85 -8.82 16.28
C GLY A 106 -11.36 -9.11 16.49
N SER A 107 -10.80 -8.46 17.51
CA SER A 107 -9.37 -8.52 17.86
C SER A 107 -8.89 -9.90 18.32
N LEU A 108 -9.79 -10.83 18.69
CA LEU A 108 -9.43 -12.16 19.17
C LEU A 108 -8.88 -13.08 18.06
N LYS A 109 -9.36 -12.90 16.83
CA LYS A 109 -9.00 -13.74 15.67
C LYS A 109 -7.79 -13.21 14.88
N PHE A 110 -7.07 -12.22 15.43
CA PHE A 110 -5.95 -11.58 14.74
C PHE A 110 -4.87 -12.55 14.27
N LYS A 111 -4.55 -13.60 15.06
CA LYS A 111 -3.57 -14.63 14.68
C LYS A 111 -4.00 -15.40 13.43
N ILE A 112 -5.27 -15.83 13.39
CA ILE A 112 -5.81 -16.60 12.26
C ILE A 112 -5.81 -15.75 10.98
N ILE A 113 -6.22 -14.48 11.11
CA ILE A 113 -6.22 -13.52 10.00
C ILE A 113 -4.78 -13.31 9.49
N SER A 114 -3.83 -13.08 10.40
CA SER A 114 -2.43 -12.82 10.06
C SER A 114 -1.77 -14.01 9.38
N TYR A 115 -1.95 -15.23 9.90
CA TYR A 115 -1.39 -16.43 9.28
C TYR A 115 -2.03 -16.73 7.92
N ARG A 116 -3.33 -16.48 7.76
CA ARG A 116 -4.01 -16.64 6.46
C ARG A 116 -3.41 -15.70 5.42
N LEU A 117 -3.29 -14.42 5.74
CA LEU A 117 -2.75 -13.42 4.81
C LEU A 117 -1.27 -13.63 4.54
N LEU A 118 -0.48 -13.97 5.57
CA LEU A 118 0.92 -14.34 5.40
C LEU A 118 1.08 -15.50 4.40
N LYS A 119 0.21 -16.51 4.48
CA LYS A 119 0.21 -17.60 3.50
C LYS A 119 -0.14 -17.09 2.09
N GLN A 120 -1.20 -16.30 1.93
CA GLN A 120 -1.61 -15.75 0.64
C GLN A 120 -0.52 -14.89 -0.03
N ILE A 121 0.26 -14.14 0.74
CA ILE A 121 1.36 -13.30 0.23
C ILE A 121 2.52 -14.17 -0.28
N VAL A 122 2.85 -15.24 0.44
CA VAL A 122 3.89 -16.19 0.03
C VAL A 122 3.44 -16.98 -1.20
N ASP A 123 2.18 -17.42 -1.22
CA ASP A 123 1.57 -18.11 -2.37
C ASP A 123 1.51 -17.21 -3.61
N ALA A 124 1.41 -15.88 -3.44
CA ALA A 124 1.50 -14.90 -4.51
C ALA A 124 2.93 -14.66 -5.03
N GLY A 125 3.94 -15.32 -4.45
CA GLY A 125 5.33 -15.29 -4.92
C GLY A 125 6.23 -14.25 -4.25
N ALA A 126 5.82 -13.67 -3.11
CA ALA A 126 6.70 -12.76 -2.36
C ALA A 126 7.97 -13.49 -1.85
N LEU A 127 9.14 -12.86 -1.97
CA LEU A 127 10.40 -13.40 -1.45
C LEU A 127 10.42 -13.40 0.09
N GLY A 128 9.75 -12.41 0.68
CA GLY A 128 9.53 -12.37 2.12
C GLY A 128 8.51 -11.33 2.55
N VAL A 129 7.99 -11.56 3.74
CA VAL A 129 6.93 -10.76 4.35
C VAL A 129 7.14 -10.65 5.86
N GLU A 130 6.93 -9.46 6.39
CA GLU A 130 6.80 -9.19 7.82
C GLU A 130 5.51 -8.43 8.08
N LEU A 131 4.65 -9.01 8.91
CA LEU A 131 3.44 -8.38 9.43
C LEU A 131 3.65 -8.08 10.91
N GLN A 132 3.50 -6.82 11.30
CA GLN A 132 3.60 -6.38 12.68
C GLN A 132 2.28 -5.74 13.13
N LEU A 133 1.69 -6.30 14.18
CA LEU A 133 0.45 -5.82 14.78
C LEU A 133 0.74 -5.30 16.18
N SER A 134 0.48 -4.01 16.40
CA SER A 134 0.69 -3.35 17.69
C SER A 134 -0.63 -2.81 18.24
N GLY A 135 -0.96 -3.14 19.48
CA GLY A 135 -2.18 -2.64 20.12
C GLY A 135 -2.72 -3.59 21.17
N LYS A 136 -3.98 -3.38 21.56
CA LYS A 136 -4.68 -4.21 22.56
C LYS A 136 -5.14 -5.54 21.93
N LEU A 137 -4.20 -6.48 21.83
CA LEU A 137 -4.36 -7.78 21.16
C LEU A 137 -3.86 -8.91 22.09
N PRO A 138 -4.72 -9.82 22.60
CA PRO A 138 -6.16 -9.75 22.92
C PRO A 138 -6.44 -9.29 24.36
N SER A 139 -5.40 -8.86 25.09
CA SER A 139 -5.48 -8.41 26.47
C SER A 139 -5.78 -6.91 26.55
N ALA A 140 -6.18 -6.42 27.72
CA ALA A 140 -6.37 -5.00 27.99
C ALA A 140 -5.06 -4.17 27.83
N ARG A 141 -3.89 -4.82 27.99
CA ARG A 141 -2.58 -4.20 27.80
C ARG A 141 -2.10 -4.33 26.35
N ALA A 142 -1.50 -3.25 25.83
CA ALA A 142 -0.92 -3.24 24.50
C ALA A 142 0.25 -4.22 24.39
N ARG A 143 0.29 -4.98 23.29
CA ARG A 143 1.37 -5.89 22.91
C ARG A 143 1.64 -5.78 21.41
N THR A 144 2.87 -6.09 21.03
CA THR A 144 3.29 -6.16 19.63
C THR A 144 3.49 -7.61 19.25
N TRP A 145 2.84 -8.03 18.17
CA TRP A 145 2.96 -9.35 17.58
C TRP A 145 3.62 -9.23 16.21
N ARG A 146 4.57 -10.10 15.92
CA ARG A 146 5.28 -10.15 14.65
C ARG A 146 5.05 -11.50 14.00
N PHE A 147 4.71 -11.50 12.72
CA PHE A 147 4.56 -12.68 11.88
C PHE A 147 5.48 -12.52 10.67
N THR A 148 6.48 -13.37 10.53
CA THR A 148 7.51 -13.27 9.48
C THR A 148 7.60 -14.56 8.69
N LYS A 149 7.81 -14.46 7.38
CA LYS A 149 8.10 -15.60 6.51
C LYS A 149 8.97 -15.16 5.33
N GLY A 150 9.88 -16.03 4.90
CA GLY A 150 10.79 -15.74 3.79
C GLY A 150 11.94 -14.80 4.17
N TYR A 151 12.45 -14.09 3.18
CA TYR A 151 13.63 -13.24 3.29
C TYR A 151 13.27 -11.76 3.18
N LEU A 152 13.70 -10.95 4.16
CA LEU A 152 13.40 -9.51 4.20
C LEU A 152 14.65 -8.71 4.59
N LYS A 153 15.01 -7.73 3.75
CA LYS A 153 16.11 -6.80 4.05
C LYS A 153 15.63 -5.65 4.92
N LYS A 154 16.25 -5.48 6.09
CA LYS A 154 15.84 -4.46 7.08
C LYS A 154 16.66 -3.18 7.06
N VAL A 155 17.91 -3.24 6.57
CA VAL A 155 18.90 -2.16 6.70
C VAL A 155 19.55 -1.80 5.36
N GLY A 156 20.18 -0.62 5.31
CA GLY A 156 20.92 -0.11 4.14
C GLY A 156 20.02 0.31 2.97
N ASP A 157 20.65 0.64 1.85
CA ASP A 157 19.92 1.07 0.63
C ASP A 157 19.04 -0.03 0.04
N SER A 158 19.42 -1.29 0.23
CA SER A 158 18.58 -2.43 -0.18
C SER A 158 17.21 -2.46 0.52
N SER A 159 17.04 -1.77 1.65
CA SER A 159 15.74 -1.66 2.32
C SER A 159 14.72 -0.82 1.54
N LYS A 160 15.16 0.00 0.57
CA LYS A 160 14.28 0.80 -0.31
C LYS A 160 13.46 -0.06 -1.28
N VAL A 161 13.90 -1.30 -1.53
CA VAL A 161 13.20 -2.25 -2.41
C VAL A 161 12.02 -2.92 -1.69
N VAL A 162 11.97 -2.83 -0.35
CA VAL A 162 10.87 -3.37 0.44
C VAL A 162 9.70 -2.39 0.41
N ASP A 163 8.54 -2.86 -0.04
CA ASP A 163 7.30 -2.10 0.05
C ASP A 163 6.79 -2.14 1.50
N LYS A 164 6.47 -0.96 2.04
CA LYS A 164 6.07 -0.78 3.43
C LYS A 164 4.81 0.06 3.50
N ALA A 165 3.83 -0.45 4.24
CA ALA A 165 2.59 0.26 4.50
C ALA A 165 2.17 0.15 5.95
N ILE A 166 1.42 1.16 6.38
CA ILE A 166 0.83 1.22 7.71
C ILE A 166 -0.67 1.46 7.54
N SER A 167 -1.47 0.69 8.25
CA SER A 167 -2.91 0.90 8.38
C SER A 167 -3.31 0.84 9.85
N ILE A 168 -4.44 1.48 10.18
CA ILE A 168 -4.96 1.56 11.55
C ILE A 168 -6.30 0.86 11.56
N ALA A 169 -6.50 -0.13 12.42
CA ALA A 169 -7.80 -0.74 12.67
C ALA A 169 -8.46 -0.11 13.90
N GLN A 170 -9.71 0.32 13.75
CA GLN A 170 -10.50 0.89 14.84
C GLN A 170 -11.39 -0.19 15.46
N THR A 171 -11.07 -0.62 16.67
CA THR A 171 -11.87 -1.60 17.41
C THR A 171 -12.54 -0.96 18.61
N LYS A 172 -13.55 -1.63 19.18
CA LYS A 172 -14.24 -1.16 20.40
C LYS A 172 -13.28 -0.90 21.57
N MET A 173 -12.16 -1.63 21.67
CA MET A 173 -11.20 -1.49 22.77
C MET A 173 -10.14 -0.41 22.53
N GLY A 174 -10.09 0.14 21.31
CA GLY A 174 -9.14 1.15 20.87
C GLY A 174 -8.57 0.87 19.47
N SER A 175 -7.52 1.59 19.12
CA SER A 175 -6.83 1.48 17.83
C SER A 175 -5.74 0.41 17.85
N ILE A 176 -5.59 -0.29 16.74
CA ILE A 176 -4.52 -1.26 16.49
C ILE A 176 -3.73 -0.78 15.27
N GLY A 177 -2.42 -0.65 15.44
CA GLY A 177 -1.48 -0.36 14.35
C GLY A 177 -1.11 -1.64 13.61
N ILE A 178 -1.14 -1.58 12.29
CA ILE A 178 -0.82 -2.67 11.39
C ILE A 178 0.28 -2.17 10.48
N GLN A 179 1.46 -2.76 10.59
CA GLN A 179 2.59 -2.48 9.71
C GLN A 179 2.87 -3.73 8.87
N VAL A 180 2.96 -3.53 7.56
CA VAL A 180 3.21 -4.57 6.58
C VAL A 180 4.47 -4.22 5.83
N SER A 181 5.34 -5.21 5.62
CA SER A 181 6.56 -5.08 4.83
C SER A 181 6.66 -6.29 3.90
N ILE A 182 6.70 -6.04 2.59
CA ILE A 182 6.71 -7.07 1.55
C ILE A 182 7.92 -6.86 0.65
N LEU A 183 8.63 -7.94 0.35
CA LEU A 183 9.68 -7.96 -0.66
C LEU A 183 9.14 -8.63 -1.92
N HIS A 184 9.06 -7.86 -3.01
CA HIS A 184 8.55 -8.33 -4.30
C HIS A 184 9.44 -9.43 -4.91
N PRO A 185 8.88 -10.40 -5.68
CA PRO A 185 9.66 -11.38 -6.44
C PRO A 185 10.74 -10.76 -7.33
N ASP A 186 10.41 -9.65 -8.00
CA ASP A 186 11.27 -9.00 -9.00
C ASP A 186 12.27 -8.02 -8.40
N ALA A 187 12.39 -8.00 -7.07
CA ALA A 187 13.30 -7.13 -6.35
C ALA A 187 14.76 -7.41 -6.76
N LYS A 188 15.40 -6.43 -7.41
CA LYS A 188 16.83 -6.48 -7.71
C LYS A 188 17.63 -6.37 -6.41
N ILE A 189 18.15 -7.50 -5.95
CA ILE A 189 19.02 -7.59 -4.79
C ILE A 189 20.46 -7.56 -5.30
N HIS A 190 21.25 -6.57 -4.89
CA HIS A 190 22.66 -6.44 -5.32
C HIS A 190 23.52 -7.67 -5.02
N ASP A 191 23.18 -8.44 -3.99
CA ASP A 191 23.92 -9.64 -3.59
C ASP A 191 23.55 -10.87 -4.44
N LYS A 192 22.48 -10.79 -5.24
CA LYS A 192 22.01 -11.91 -6.05
C LYS A 192 22.62 -11.81 -7.46
N ILE A 193 23.63 -12.62 -7.72
CA ILE A 193 24.26 -12.74 -9.03
C ILE A 193 23.62 -13.94 -9.74
N ASP A 194 22.86 -13.68 -10.80
CA ASP A 194 22.31 -14.73 -11.67
C ASP A 194 23.39 -15.14 -12.68
N LEU A 195 24.20 -16.14 -12.33
CA LEU A 195 25.23 -16.69 -13.23
C LEU A 195 24.54 -17.43 -14.38
N THR A 196 24.72 -16.91 -15.60
CA THR A 196 24.26 -17.63 -16.79
C THR A 196 25.28 -18.73 -17.11
N PRO A 197 24.90 -19.97 -17.48
CA PRO A 197 25.83 -21.09 -17.67
C PRO A 197 26.94 -20.84 -18.72
N LYS A 198 26.80 -19.82 -19.56
CA LYS A 198 27.83 -19.37 -20.51
C LYS A 198 29.05 -18.70 -19.86
N GLN A 199 28.92 -18.20 -18.63
CA GLN A 199 29.97 -17.53 -17.87
C GLN A 199 30.86 -18.50 -17.05
N ILE A 200 30.41 -19.75 -16.86
CA ILE A 200 31.12 -20.76 -16.04
C ILE A 200 32.22 -21.48 -16.86
N LYS A 201 32.22 -21.35 -18.20
CA LYS A 201 33.17 -22.03 -19.10
C LYS A 201 34.51 -21.29 -19.30
N VAL A 202 35.03 -20.62 -18.28
CA VAL A 202 36.35 -19.98 -18.36
C VAL A 202 37.22 -20.57 -17.26
N GLU A 203 38.32 -21.19 -17.70
CA GLU A 203 39.38 -21.87 -16.92
C GLU A 203 39.18 -23.36 -16.59
N GLU A 204 39.19 -24.20 -17.63
CA GLU A 204 39.94 -25.46 -17.58
C GLU A 204 41.13 -25.32 -18.54
N ASN A 205 42.28 -24.93 -17.98
CA ASN A 205 43.62 -25.09 -18.57
C ASN A 205 44.40 -26.05 -17.67
#